data_AF-A0A9E0J8W1-F1
#
_entry.id   AF-A0A9E0J8W1-F1
#
_cell.length_a   1.000
_cell.length_b   1.000
_cell.length_c   1.000
_cell.angle_alpha   90.00
_cell.angle_beta   90.00
_cell.angle_gamma   90.00
#
_symmetry.space_group_name_H-M   'P 1'
#
loop_
_entity.id
_entity.type
_entity.pdbx_description
1 polymer ?
#
loop_
_entity_poly.entity_id
_entity_poly.type
_entity_poly.pdbx_seq_one_letter_code
_entity_poly.pdbx_strand_id
1 'polypeptide(L)'
;MNANLAAIAYIVSGVLFILALRGLSSPTTSQAGNRNGMIGMAIAVGTTLLTLWGQQALDTLTLGLIIGGVAIGGTVGAVIARKVAMTSMPQLVATFHSLVGAAACLVAVAAIYTPAAYGILGEDGTIHVNSLVELSLGLAIGAVTLTGSIIAALKLNGNMSGAPIMLPARHLLNIVIA
;
A
#
# COMPACT_ATOMS: atom_id res chain seq x y z
N MET A 1 11.00 -19.94 7.53
CA MET A 1 9.95 -20.17 8.55
C MET A 1 8.94 -21.17 8.03
N ASN A 2 8.35 -22.05 8.85
CA ASN A 2 7.31 -22.97 8.37
C ASN A 2 5.98 -22.23 8.09
N ALA A 3 5.22 -22.69 7.09
CA ALA A 3 3.98 -22.07 6.62
C ALA A 3 2.92 -21.88 7.73
N ASN A 4 2.77 -22.83 8.65
CA ASN A 4 1.79 -22.72 9.73
C ASN A 4 2.11 -21.56 10.69
N LEU A 5 3.40 -21.38 10.99
CA LEU A 5 3.84 -20.27 11.85
C LEU A 5 3.66 -18.92 11.14
N ALA A 6 3.93 -18.87 9.82
CA ALA A 6 3.69 -17.68 9.02
C ALA A 6 2.20 -17.29 9.02
N ALA A 7 1.31 -18.26 8.81
CA ALA A 7 -0.13 -18.05 8.82
C ALA A 7 -0.63 -17.52 10.17
N ILE A 8 -0.18 -18.12 11.28
CA ILE A 8 -0.52 -17.64 12.63
C ILE A 8 -0.02 -16.20 12.84
N ALA A 9 1.22 -15.90 12.45
CA ALA A 9 1.78 -14.56 12.59
C ALA A 9 1.01 -13.51 11.76
N TYR A 10 0.56 -13.86 10.54
CA TYR A 10 -0.31 -12.99 9.74
C TYR A 10 -1.68 -12.78 10.39
N ILE A 11 -2.29 -13.80 10.98
CA ILE A 11 -3.54 -13.65 11.74
C ILE A 11 -3.35 -12.72 12.94
N VAL A 12 -2.26 -12.90 13.71
CA VAL A 12 -1.93 -12.01 14.83
C VAL A 12 -1.75 -10.56 14.36
N SER A 13 -1.04 -10.35 13.25
CA SER A 13 -0.88 -9.02 12.63
C SER A 13 -2.24 -8.42 12.24
N GLY A 14 -3.11 -9.20 11.60
CA GLY A 14 -4.47 -8.78 11.24
C GLY A 14 -5.32 -8.37 12.45
N VAL A 15 -5.28 -9.16 13.52
CA VAL A 15 -5.96 -8.82 14.79
C VAL A 15 -5.42 -7.50 15.36
N LEU A 16 -4.10 -7.30 15.35
CA LEU A 16 -3.50 -6.05 15.83
C LEU A 16 -3.91 -4.83 14.99
N PHE A 17 -4.06 -4.97 13.67
CA PHE A 17 -4.60 -3.88 12.83
C PHE A 17 -6.05 -3.55 13.16
N ILE A 18 -6.90 -4.55 13.43
CA ILE A 18 -8.28 -4.32 13.88
C ILE A 18 -8.29 -3.59 15.23
N LEU A 19 -7.44 -4.01 16.17
CA LEU A 19 -7.29 -3.34 17.47
C LEU A 19 -6.71 -1.93 17.34
N ALA A 20 -5.87 -1.68 16.33
CA ALA A 20 -5.33 -0.35 16.03
C ALA A 20 -6.45 0.62 15.64
N LEU A 21 -7.32 0.23 14.68
CA LEU A 21 -8.45 1.03 14.23
C LEU A 21 -9.45 1.29 15.35
N ARG A 22 -9.76 0.26 16.16
CA ARG A 22 -10.61 0.41 17.33
C ARG A 22 -10.02 1.39 18.34
N GLY A 23 -8.72 1.28 18.63
CA GLY A 23 -8.03 2.18 19.57
C GLY A 23 -7.96 3.62 19.08
N LEU A 24 -7.81 3.85 17.77
CA LEU A 24 -7.80 5.20 17.19
C LEU A 24 -9.17 5.91 17.24
N SER A 25 -10.25 5.17 17.52
CA SER A 25 -11.61 5.73 17.58
C SER A 25 -11.92 6.47 18.90
N SER A 26 -11.02 6.47 19.89
CA SER A 26 -11.17 7.29 21.11
C SER A 26 -9.85 7.92 21.56
N PRO A 27 -9.86 9.16 22.10
CA PRO A 27 -8.66 9.81 22.60
C PRO A 27 -7.93 9.00 23.68
N THR A 28 -8.69 8.37 24.59
CA THR A 28 -8.15 7.60 25.73
C THR A 28 -7.42 6.33 25.30
N THR A 29 -7.77 5.74 24.16
CA THR A 29 -7.14 4.50 23.66
C THR A 29 -6.23 4.73 22.45
N SER A 30 -6.17 5.95 21.92
CA SER A 30 -5.44 6.33 20.70
C SER A 30 -3.97 5.88 20.69
N GLN A 31 -3.24 6.08 21.80
CA GLN A 31 -1.82 5.68 21.90
C GLN A 31 -1.65 4.16 21.87
N ALA A 32 -2.56 3.42 22.50
CA ALA A 32 -2.55 1.96 22.46
C ALA A 32 -2.91 1.46 21.05
N GLY A 33 -3.88 2.10 20.39
CA GLY A 33 -4.23 1.83 18.99
C GLY A 33 -3.04 2.01 18.05
N ASN A 34 -2.34 3.15 18.15
CA ASN A 34 -1.15 3.40 17.34
C ASN A 34 -0.04 2.37 17.60
N ARG A 35 0.20 2.00 18.87
CA ARG A 35 1.19 0.96 19.20
C ARG A 35 0.82 -0.41 18.63
N ASN A 36 -0.45 -0.81 18.69
CA ASN A 36 -0.91 -2.05 18.08
C ASN A 36 -0.67 -2.05 16.57
N GLY A 37 -0.91 -0.93 15.89
CA GLY A 37 -0.63 -0.78 14.46
C GLY A 37 0.86 -0.94 14.13
N MET A 38 1.75 -0.31 14.92
CA MET A 38 3.20 -0.45 14.74
C MET A 38 3.68 -1.90 14.94
N ILE A 39 3.19 -2.59 15.98
CA ILE A 39 3.54 -4.00 16.24
C ILE A 39 2.98 -4.89 15.13
N GLY A 40 1.74 -4.69 14.70
CA GLY A 40 1.12 -5.43 13.61
C GLY A 40 1.90 -5.33 12.30
N MET A 41 2.33 -4.11 11.93
CA MET A 41 3.16 -3.87 10.75
C MET A 41 4.53 -4.55 10.86
N ALA A 42 5.19 -4.45 12.01
CA ALA A 42 6.48 -5.09 12.25
C ALA A 42 6.38 -6.63 12.12
N ILE A 43 5.31 -7.23 12.64
CA ILE A 43 5.05 -8.67 12.48
C ILE A 43 4.82 -9.01 11.01
N ALA A 44 3.99 -8.27 10.28
CA ALA A 44 3.71 -8.56 8.87
C ALA A 44 4.98 -8.53 7.99
N VAL A 45 5.78 -7.46 8.09
CA VAL A 45 7.03 -7.33 7.33
C VAL A 45 8.03 -8.41 7.76
N GLY A 46 8.23 -8.59 9.08
CA GLY A 46 9.16 -9.58 9.60
C GLY A 46 8.80 -11.00 9.17
N THR A 47 7.52 -11.36 9.25
CA THR A 47 6.98 -12.67 8.80
C THR A 47 7.27 -12.90 7.32
N THR A 48 7.05 -11.88 6.47
CA THR A 48 7.33 -11.96 5.03
C THR A 48 8.82 -12.19 4.76
N LEU A 49 9.69 -11.38 5.37
CA LEU A 49 11.14 -11.49 5.19
C LEU A 49 11.70 -12.82 5.70
N LEU A 50 11.27 -13.28 6.88
CA LEU A 50 11.70 -14.57 7.45
C LEU A 50 11.19 -15.78 6.68
N THR A 51 10.05 -15.64 6.00
CA THR A 51 9.53 -16.68 5.09
C THR A 51 10.40 -16.77 3.86
N LEU A 52 10.62 -15.65 3.16
CA LEU A 52 11.41 -15.60 1.93
C LEU A 52 12.89 -15.97 2.18
N TRP A 53 13.46 -15.53 3.30
CA TRP A 53 14.80 -15.93 3.74
C TRP A 53 14.90 -17.45 3.93
N GLY A 54 13.93 -18.05 4.62
CA GLY A 54 13.89 -19.49 4.84
C GLY A 54 13.68 -20.32 3.57
N GLN A 55 13.06 -19.74 2.55
CA GLN A 55 12.90 -20.34 1.22
C GLN A 55 14.13 -20.15 0.32
N GLN A 56 15.19 -19.51 0.81
CA GLN A 56 16.36 -19.11 0.02
C GLN A 56 15.99 -18.28 -1.22
N ALA A 57 14.88 -17.55 -1.16
CA ALA A 57 14.38 -16.70 -2.24
C ALA A 57 14.98 -15.28 -2.21
N LEU A 58 15.85 -14.99 -1.22
CA LEU A 58 16.49 -13.69 -1.05
C LEU A 58 18.00 -13.82 -1.28
N ASP A 59 18.48 -13.26 -2.39
CA ASP A 59 19.91 -13.03 -2.60
C ASP A 59 20.35 -11.73 -1.93
N THR A 60 21.67 -11.53 -1.81
CA THR A 60 22.25 -10.37 -1.12
C THR A 60 21.84 -9.05 -1.78
N LEU A 61 21.71 -9.04 -3.11
CA LEU A 61 21.29 -7.87 -3.84
C LEU A 61 19.82 -7.51 -3.55
N THR A 62 18.90 -8.48 -3.64
CA THR A 62 17.48 -8.25 -3.36
C THR A 62 17.27 -7.81 -1.91
N LEU A 63 17.95 -8.44 -0.96
CA LEU A 63 17.88 -8.00 0.44
C LEU A 63 18.39 -6.56 0.61
N GLY A 64 19.48 -6.20 -0.05
CA GLY A 64 20.02 -4.85 -0.07
C GLY A 64 19.02 -3.83 -0.67
N LEU A 65 18.33 -4.19 -1.75
CA LEU A 65 17.30 -3.35 -2.38
C LEU A 65 16.07 -3.18 -1.46
N ILE A 66 15.60 -4.24 -0.82
CA ILE A 66 14.46 -4.17 0.11
C ILE A 66 14.81 -3.28 1.32
N ILE A 67 15.94 -3.54 1.99
CA ILE A 67 16.36 -2.76 3.15
C ILE A 67 16.64 -1.31 2.75
N GLY A 68 17.30 -1.08 1.62
CA GLY A 68 17.56 0.25 1.08
C GLY A 68 16.28 1.01 0.78
N GLY A 69 15.32 0.37 0.11
CA GLY A 69 14.02 0.96 -0.21
C GLY A 69 13.22 1.32 1.04
N VAL A 70 13.14 0.42 2.02
CA VAL A 70 12.47 0.66 3.31
C VAL A 70 13.17 1.78 4.09
N ALA A 71 14.50 1.78 4.14
CA ALA A 71 15.27 2.79 4.85
C ALA A 71 15.09 4.19 4.23
N ILE A 72 15.19 4.30 2.89
CA ILE A 72 15.01 5.57 2.17
C ILE A 72 13.56 6.05 2.32
N GLY A 73 12.58 5.21 1.96
CA GLY A 73 11.16 5.57 2.02
C GLY A 73 10.69 5.90 3.44
N GLY A 74 11.08 5.07 4.41
CA GLY A 74 10.76 5.27 5.82
C GLY A 74 11.40 6.54 6.40
N THR A 75 12.65 6.83 6.05
CA THR A 75 13.34 8.05 6.53
C THR A 75 12.74 9.30 5.92
N VAL A 76 12.53 9.33 4.59
CA VAL A 76 11.91 10.47 3.90
C VAL A 76 10.50 10.71 4.45
N GLY A 77 9.69 9.65 4.58
CA GLY A 77 8.34 9.74 5.15
C GLY A 77 8.35 10.28 6.58
N ALA A 78 9.25 9.78 7.44
CA ALA A 78 9.37 10.24 8.82
C ALA A 78 9.81 11.71 8.92
N VAL A 79 10.75 12.15 8.07
CA VAL A 79 11.20 13.55 8.03
C VAL A 79 10.07 14.47 7.59
N ILE A 80 9.34 14.13 6.54
CA ILE A 80 8.20 14.92 6.05
C ILE A 80 7.10 14.99 7.12
N ALA A 81 6.72 13.86 7.70
CA ALA A 81 5.67 13.79 8.71
C ALA A 81 5.98 14.59 9.98
N ARG A 82 7.26 14.73 10.35
CA ARG A 82 7.69 15.56 11.50
C ARG A 82 7.73 17.04 11.21
N LYS A 83 7.93 17.44 9.95
CA LYS A 83 8.14 18.84 9.56
C LYS A 83 6.86 19.52 9.06
N VAL A 84 5.82 18.77 8.69
CA VAL A 84 4.58 19.34 8.17
C VAL A 84 3.81 20.09 9.27
N ALA A 85 3.20 21.22 8.94
CA ALA A 85 2.28 21.90 9.83
C ALA A 85 0.96 21.12 9.96
N MET A 86 0.34 21.13 11.15
CA MET A 86 -0.94 20.44 11.37
C MET A 86 -2.08 20.96 10.46
N THR A 87 -2.00 22.23 10.05
CA THR A 87 -2.94 22.83 9.09
C THR A 87 -2.82 22.25 7.68
N SER A 88 -1.66 21.66 7.35
CA SER A 88 -1.37 21.01 6.06
C SER A 88 -1.46 19.48 6.15
N MET A 89 -2.06 18.92 7.20
CA MET A 89 -2.29 17.47 7.29
C MET A 89 -3.16 16.91 6.16
N PRO A 90 -4.25 17.55 5.70
CA PRO A 90 -5.09 17.00 4.64
C PRO A 90 -4.32 16.71 3.34
N GLN A 91 -3.47 17.63 2.88
CA GLN A 91 -2.67 17.42 1.66
C GLN A 91 -1.56 16.37 1.86
N LEU A 92 -1.00 16.25 3.07
CA LEU A 92 -0.01 15.22 3.35
C LEU A 92 -0.65 13.83 3.30
N VAL A 93 -1.82 13.66 3.91
CA VAL A 93 -2.58 12.40 3.88
C VAL A 93 -2.94 12.03 2.44
N ALA A 94 -3.40 12.98 1.63
CA ALA A 94 -3.64 12.76 0.20
C ALA A 94 -2.34 12.32 -0.51
N THR A 95 -1.24 13.03 -0.29
CA THR A 95 0.05 12.67 -0.91
C THR A 95 0.49 11.24 -0.52
N PHE A 96 0.38 10.84 0.75
CA PHE A 96 0.71 9.49 1.17
C PHE A 96 -0.23 8.42 0.59
N HIS A 97 -1.53 8.71 0.43
CA HIS A 97 -2.45 7.80 -0.25
C HIS A 97 -2.10 7.60 -1.72
N SER A 98 -1.55 8.62 -2.38
CA SER A 98 -1.06 8.47 -3.75
C SER A 98 0.08 7.43 -3.84
N LEU A 99 0.98 7.40 -2.85
CA LEU A 99 2.07 6.43 -2.80
C LEU A 99 1.57 5.00 -2.57
N VAL A 100 0.47 4.82 -1.81
CA VAL A 100 -0.19 3.51 -1.66
C VAL A 100 -0.75 3.03 -3.01
N GLY A 101 -1.40 3.93 -3.76
CA GLY A 101 -1.89 3.63 -5.11
C GLY A 101 -0.76 3.27 -6.09
N ALA A 102 0.35 4.00 -6.05
CA ALA A 102 1.55 3.68 -6.83
C ALA A 102 2.13 2.31 -6.47
N ALA A 103 2.23 1.98 -5.18
CA ALA A 103 2.72 0.67 -4.74
C ALA A 103 1.83 -0.47 -5.27
N ALA A 104 0.50 -0.33 -5.21
CA ALA A 104 -0.42 -1.31 -5.77
C ALA A 104 -0.22 -1.51 -7.29
N CYS A 105 -0.04 -0.42 -8.05
CA CYS A 105 0.24 -0.50 -9.48
C CYS A 105 1.57 -1.20 -9.77
N LEU A 106 2.63 -0.87 -9.04
CA LEU A 106 3.96 -1.48 -9.20
C LEU A 106 3.96 -2.97 -8.84
N VAL A 107 3.22 -3.37 -7.80
CA VAL A 107 3.03 -4.78 -7.43
C VAL A 107 2.27 -5.53 -8.53
N ALA A 108 1.21 -4.95 -9.10
CA ALA A 108 0.48 -5.58 -10.20
C ALA A 108 1.37 -5.79 -11.44
N VAL A 109 2.19 -4.80 -11.78
CA VAL A 109 3.20 -4.90 -12.85
C VAL A 109 4.18 -6.04 -12.53
N ALA A 110 4.75 -6.07 -11.33
CA ALA A 110 5.69 -7.12 -10.92
C ALA A 110 5.06 -8.53 -10.98
N ALA A 111 3.79 -8.67 -10.59
CA ALA A 111 3.07 -9.95 -10.64
C ALA A 111 2.83 -10.44 -12.07
N ILE A 112 2.58 -9.55 -13.03
CA ILE A 112 2.42 -9.90 -14.45
C ILE A 112 3.75 -10.33 -15.07
N TYR A 113 4.86 -9.65 -14.73
CA TYR A 113 6.18 -9.97 -15.28
C TYR A 113 6.82 -11.22 -14.66
N THR A 114 6.50 -11.54 -13.40
CA THR A 114 7.06 -12.69 -12.68
C THR A 114 5.97 -13.53 -11.99
N PRO A 115 4.98 -14.07 -12.73
CA PRO A 115 3.81 -14.72 -12.14
C PRO A 115 4.13 -15.96 -11.32
N ALA A 116 5.20 -16.69 -11.66
CA ALA A 116 5.65 -17.85 -10.89
C ALA A 116 6.06 -17.48 -9.45
N ALA A 117 6.71 -16.32 -9.25
CA ALA A 117 7.16 -15.88 -7.93
C ALA A 117 5.99 -15.49 -7.01
N TYR A 118 4.84 -15.14 -7.59
CA TYR A 118 3.60 -14.84 -6.86
C TYR A 118 2.70 -16.07 -6.70
N GLY A 119 3.09 -17.23 -7.23
CA GLY A 119 2.31 -18.46 -7.16
C GLY A 119 1.00 -18.42 -7.96
N ILE A 120 0.96 -17.62 -9.03
CA ILE A 120 -0.24 -17.42 -9.86
C ILE A 120 -0.11 -18.01 -11.28
N LEU A 121 1.00 -18.69 -11.56
CA LEU A 121 1.26 -19.34 -12.85
C LEU A 121 0.74 -20.79 -12.82
N GLY A 122 -0.17 -21.11 -13.74
CA GLY A 122 -0.68 -22.45 -13.94
C GLY A 122 0.30 -23.39 -14.62
N GLU A 123 -0.01 -24.68 -14.59
CA GLU A 123 0.79 -25.74 -15.23
C GLU A 123 0.88 -25.58 -16.75
N ASP A 124 -0.12 -24.94 -17.36
CA ASP A 124 -0.19 -24.59 -18.77
C ASP A 124 0.65 -23.35 -19.15
N GLY A 125 1.33 -22.74 -18.17
CA GLY A 125 2.13 -21.53 -18.35
C GLY A 125 1.31 -20.25 -18.47
N THR A 126 0.01 -20.30 -18.15
CA THR A 126 -0.86 -19.10 -18.15
C THR A 126 -1.14 -18.63 -16.73
N ILE A 127 -1.43 -17.33 -16.56
CA ILE A 127 -1.81 -16.80 -15.24
C ILE A 127 -3.24 -17.23 -14.95
N HIS A 128 -3.51 -17.74 -13.74
CA HIS A 128 -4.85 -18.12 -13.33
C HIS A 128 -5.85 -16.97 -13.52
N VAL A 129 -6.99 -17.26 -14.14
CA VAL A 129 -8.03 -16.26 -14.44
C VAL A 129 -8.48 -15.51 -13.19
N ASN A 130 -8.62 -16.20 -12.05
CA ASN A 130 -8.96 -15.56 -10.77
C ASN A 130 -7.92 -14.51 -10.35
N SER A 131 -6.63 -14.84 -10.49
CA SER A 131 -5.53 -13.92 -10.19
C SER A 131 -5.49 -12.76 -11.17
N LEU A 132 -5.79 -12.97 -12.45
CA LEU A 132 -5.92 -11.88 -13.42
C LEU A 132 -7.04 -10.90 -13.05
N VAL A 133 -8.19 -11.39 -12.61
CA VAL A 133 -9.30 -10.55 -12.15
C VAL A 133 -8.89 -9.75 -10.91
N GLU A 134 -8.30 -10.39 -9.90
CA GLU A 134 -7.84 -9.73 -8.68
C GLU A 134 -6.78 -8.66 -8.95
N LEU A 135 -5.78 -8.99 -9.76
CA LEU A 135 -4.72 -8.05 -10.17
C LEU A 135 -5.27 -6.88 -10.97
N SER A 136 -6.20 -7.12 -11.90
CA SER A 136 -6.81 -6.07 -12.71
C SER A 136 -7.61 -5.10 -11.86
N LEU A 137 -8.40 -5.61 -10.90
CA LEU A 137 -9.14 -4.77 -9.94
C LEU A 137 -8.19 -3.99 -9.03
N GLY A 138 -7.17 -4.65 -8.48
CA GLY A 138 -6.15 -4.00 -7.64
C GLY A 138 -5.40 -2.90 -8.37
N LEU A 139 -5.02 -3.13 -9.63
CA LEU A 139 -4.38 -2.15 -10.51
C LEU A 139 -5.31 -0.97 -10.78
N ALA A 140 -6.57 -1.21 -11.14
CA ALA A 140 -7.55 -0.16 -11.42
C ALA A 140 -7.80 0.72 -10.18
N ILE A 141 -8.06 0.12 -9.03
CA ILE A 141 -8.26 0.82 -7.75
C ILE A 141 -6.99 1.60 -7.38
N GLY A 142 -5.81 1.00 -7.56
CA GLY A 142 -4.53 1.63 -7.29
C GLY A 142 -4.29 2.86 -8.18
N ALA A 143 -4.57 2.75 -9.48
CA ALA A 143 -4.39 3.83 -10.45
C ALA A 143 -5.35 5.01 -10.19
N VAL A 144 -6.60 4.72 -9.85
CA VAL A 144 -7.59 5.75 -9.46
C VAL A 144 -7.17 6.41 -8.15
N THR A 145 -6.70 5.64 -7.17
CA THR A 145 -6.21 6.17 -5.89
C THR A 145 -4.99 7.05 -6.08
N LEU A 146 -4.02 6.63 -6.90
CA LEU A 146 -2.82 7.39 -7.25
C LEU A 146 -3.19 8.75 -7.85
N THR A 147 -3.94 8.72 -8.95
CA THR A 147 -4.28 9.94 -9.72
C THR A 147 -5.21 10.86 -8.95
N GLY A 148 -6.27 10.32 -8.33
CA GLY A 148 -7.21 11.08 -7.52
C GLY A 148 -6.56 11.76 -6.33
N SER A 149 -5.63 11.08 -5.65
CA SER A 149 -4.93 11.63 -4.49
C SER A 149 -3.92 12.71 -4.88
N ILE A 150 -3.26 12.60 -6.04
CA ILE A 150 -2.39 13.68 -6.56
C ILE A 150 -3.22 14.93 -6.82
N ILE A 151 -4.37 14.81 -7.49
CA ILE A 151 -5.25 15.97 -7.75
C ILE A 151 -5.77 16.57 -6.44
N ALA A 152 -6.16 15.73 -5.47
CA ALA A 152 -6.58 16.20 -4.15
C ALA A 152 -5.46 16.98 -3.42
N ALA A 153 -4.24 16.46 -3.42
CA ALA A 153 -3.09 17.11 -2.81
C ALA A 153 -2.78 18.46 -3.47
N LEU A 154 -2.81 18.53 -4.82
CA LEU A 154 -2.58 19.76 -5.58
C LEU A 154 -3.65 20.83 -5.36
N LYS A 155 -4.91 20.42 -5.14
CA LYS A 155 -5.99 21.36 -4.80
C LYS A 155 -5.85 21.89 -3.38
N LEU A 156 -5.53 21.02 -2.42
CA LEU A 156 -5.39 21.39 -1.01
C LEU A 156 -4.18 22.26 -0.74
N ASN A 157 -3.08 22.10 -1.50
CA ASN A 157 -1.86 22.90 -1.35
C ASN A 157 -1.84 24.20 -2.18
N GLY A 158 -2.90 24.47 -2.95
CA GLY A 158 -3.04 25.68 -3.75
C GLY A 158 -2.33 25.68 -5.12
N ASN A 159 -1.63 24.60 -5.50
CA ASN A 159 -1.03 24.47 -6.83
C ASN A 159 -2.08 24.27 -7.94
N MET A 160 -3.31 23.92 -7.57
CA MET A 160 -4.48 23.83 -8.45
C MET A 160 -5.68 24.53 -7.81
N SER A 161 -6.55 25.12 -8.63
CA SER A 161 -7.79 25.74 -8.14
C SER A 161 -8.66 24.73 -7.40
N GLY A 162 -9.15 25.13 -6.23
CA GLY A 162 -10.14 24.37 -5.46
C GLY A 162 -11.52 24.30 -6.14
N ALA A 163 -11.78 25.16 -7.14
CA ALA A 163 -13.03 25.16 -7.88
C ALA A 163 -13.28 23.81 -8.58
N PRO A 164 -14.55 23.37 -8.71
CA PRO A 164 -14.89 22.22 -9.52
C PRO A 164 -14.47 22.43 -10.99
N ILE A 165 -13.71 21.48 -11.54
CA ILE A 165 -13.34 21.49 -12.96
C ILE A 165 -14.47 20.77 -13.71
N MET A 166 -15.22 21.53 -14.51
CA MET A 166 -16.41 21.04 -15.21
C MET A 166 -16.07 20.73 -16.66
N LEU A 167 -16.14 19.45 -17.03
CA LEU A 167 -16.02 19.00 -18.42
C LEU A 167 -17.41 18.85 -19.07
N PRO A 168 -17.55 19.14 -20.38
CA PRO A 168 -18.77 18.80 -21.11
C PRO A 168 -18.99 17.29 -21.08
N ALA A 169 -20.24 16.86 -20.86
CA ALA A 169 -20.63 15.45 -20.77
C ALA A 169 -19.84 14.60 -19.74
N ARG A 170 -19.33 15.20 -18.65
CA ARG A 170 -18.50 14.52 -17.61
C ARG A 170 -19.07 13.19 -17.11
N HIS A 171 -20.39 13.06 -17.00
CA HIS A 171 -21.02 11.83 -16.49
C HIS A 171 -20.84 10.68 -17.48
N LEU A 172 -21.00 10.96 -18.78
CA LEU A 172 -20.75 9.98 -19.83
C LEU A 172 -19.27 9.62 -19.91
N LEU A 173 -18.38 10.63 -19.88
CA LEU A 173 -16.94 10.40 -19.90
C LEU A 173 -16.47 9.53 -18.74
N ASN A 174 -16.97 9.80 -17.53
CA ASN A 174 -16.62 9.02 -16.35
C ASN A 174 -17.11 7.57 -16.46
N ILE A 175 -18.33 7.34 -16.97
CA ILE A 175 -18.89 5.98 -17.14
C ILE A 175 -18.12 5.19 -18.20
N VAL A 176 -17.64 5.83 -19.25
CA VAL A 176 -16.91 5.15 -20.33
C VAL A 176 -15.48 4.79 -19.94
N ILE A 177 -14.85 5.59 -19.06
CA ILE A 177 -13.45 5.40 -18.65
C ILE A 177 -13.34 4.51 -17.40
N ALA A 178 -14.32 4.56 -16.49
CA ALA A 178 -14.33 3.77 -15.24
C ALA A 178 -14.83 2.34 -15.46
#